data_AF-U1PG78-F1
#
_entry.id   AF-U1PG78-F1
#
_cell.length_a   1.000
_cell.length_b   1.000
_cell.length_c   1.000
_cell.angle_alpha   90.00
_cell.angle_beta   90.00
_cell.angle_gamma   90.00
#
_symmetry.space_group_name_H-M   'P 1'
#
loop_
_entity.id
_entity.type
_entity.pdbx_description
1 polymer ?
#
loop_
_entity_poly.entity_id
_entity_poly.type
_entity_poly.pdbx_seq_one_letter_code
_entity_poly.pdbx_strand_id
1 'polypeptide(L)'
;MSGCLHCGKPLGGRLFLCYGCHSDDVDPVDIADPDPAVVDRVEEYFLVSSVRCSDCGDLHGTVTHDGTEYTAEDFGIDSLDGWQRELDAEEAWMREHTEAVEHALPPLAEEWPQSIDALRSTVL
;
A
#
# COMPACT_ATOMS: atom_id res chain seq x y z
N MET A 1 8.79 -15.40 6.89
CA MET A 1 7.54 -16.18 6.84
C MET A 1 6.55 -15.44 7.68
N SER A 2 5.61 -14.74 7.06
CA SER A 2 4.56 -14.02 7.77
C SER A 2 3.55 -15.02 8.34
N GLY A 3 3.22 -14.89 9.62
CA GLY A 3 2.21 -15.71 10.29
C GLY A 3 0.81 -15.12 10.10
N CYS A 4 -0.22 -15.91 10.37
CA CYS A 4 -1.59 -15.42 10.50
C CYS A 4 -1.62 -14.33 11.58
N LEU A 5 -2.11 -13.14 11.26
CA LEU A 5 -2.20 -12.02 12.21
C LEU A 5 -2.97 -12.42 13.47
N HIS A 6 -4.00 -13.27 13.35
CA HIS A 6 -4.80 -13.70 14.50
C HIS A 6 -4.15 -14.80 15.35
N CYS A 7 -3.76 -15.92 14.73
CA CYS A 7 -3.37 -17.15 15.46
C CYS A 7 -1.90 -17.53 15.34
N GLY A 8 -1.09 -16.73 14.63
CA GLY A 8 0.35 -16.96 14.45
C GLY A 8 0.72 -18.18 13.61
N LYS A 9 -0.25 -18.94 13.07
CA LYS A 9 0.02 -20.09 12.20
C LYS A 9 0.79 -19.64 10.95
N PRO A 10 1.80 -20.40 10.49
CA PRO A 10 2.54 -20.05 9.29
C PRO A 10 1.62 -20.01 8.07
N LEU A 11 1.78 -18.98 7.24
CA LEU A 11 1.04 -18.83 6.00
C LEU A 11 1.86 -19.35 4.82
N GLY A 12 1.17 -19.98 3.85
CA GLY A 12 1.77 -20.44 2.60
C GLY A 12 1.96 -19.35 1.55
N GLY A 13 1.72 -18.09 1.89
CA GLY A 13 1.76 -16.96 0.95
C GLY A 13 1.57 -15.61 1.65
N ARG A 14 1.37 -14.56 0.85
CA ARG A 14 1.18 -13.16 1.28
C ARG A 14 -0.25 -12.88 1.76
N LEU A 15 -0.79 -13.78 2.56
CA LEU A 15 -2.11 -13.63 3.17
C LEU A 15 -1.98 -12.90 4.51
N PHE A 16 -3.05 -12.24 4.96
CA PHE A 16 -3.12 -11.67 6.31
C PHE A 16 -3.59 -12.71 7.34
N LEU A 17 -4.48 -13.60 6.92
CA LEU A 17 -5.07 -14.65 7.78
C LEU A 17 -4.88 -16.04 7.18
N CYS A 18 -4.86 -17.05 8.04
CA CYS A 18 -4.95 -18.43 7.59
C CYS A 18 -6.40 -18.77 7.20
N TYR A 19 -6.58 -19.79 6.37
CA TYR A 19 -7.91 -20.25 5.94
C TYR A 19 -8.87 -20.47 7.12
N GLY A 20 -8.39 -21.01 8.24
CA GLY A 20 -9.21 -21.21 9.43
C GLY A 20 -9.77 -19.90 9.98
N CYS A 21 -8.93 -18.92 10.28
CA CYS A 21 -9.38 -17.62 10.81
C CYS A 21 -10.27 -16.87 9.81
N HIS A 22 -9.90 -16.86 8.52
CA HIS A 22 -10.76 -16.29 7.50
C HIS A 22 -12.13 -17.00 7.43
N SER A 23 -12.19 -18.32 7.61
CA SER A 23 -13.45 -19.08 7.59
C SER A 23 -14.28 -18.90 8.86
N ASP A 24 -13.65 -18.45 9.95
CA ASP A 24 -14.28 -18.10 11.21
C ASP A 24 -14.74 -16.62 11.22
N ASP A 25 -14.82 -15.97 10.05
CA ASP A 25 -15.21 -14.57 9.84
C ASP A 25 -14.36 -13.56 10.66
N VAL A 26 -13.08 -13.88 10.86
CA VAL A 26 -12.14 -12.96 11.48
C VAL A 26 -11.75 -11.88 10.47
N ASP A 27 -11.95 -10.62 10.83
CA ASP A 27 -11.50 -9.48 10.03
C ASP A 27 -10.02 -9.15 10.34
N PRO A 28 -9.12 -9.15 9.34
CA PRO A 28 -7.73 -8.75 9.55
C PRO A 28 -7.57 -7.28 9.97
N VAL A 29 -8.51 -6.40 9.59
CA VAL A 29 -8.50 -4.97 9.96
C VAL A 29 -8.65 -4.81 11.48
N ASP A 30 -9.57 -5.56 12.08
CA ASP A 30 -9.83 -5.53 13.52
C ASP A 30 -8.65 -6.05 14.36
N ILE A 31 -7.73 -6.81 13.75
CA ILE A 31 -6.57 -7.39 14.44
C ILE A 31 -5.31 -6.56 14.25
N ALA A 32 -5.12 -6.03 13.04
CA ALA A 32 -3.87 -5.37 12.68
C ALA A 32 -3.65 -4.08 13.49
N ASP A 33 -4.75 -3.44 13.94
CA ASP A 33 -4.79 -2.18 14.70
C ASP A 33 -3.71 -1.19 14.24
N PRO A 34 -3.66 -0.87 12.93
CA PRO A 34 -2.57 -0.06 12.40
C PRO A 34 -2.69 1.38 12.87
N ASP A 35 -1.54 2.04 12.99
CA ASP A 35 -1.50 3.49 13.16
C ASP A 35 -2.14 4.15 11.93
N PRO A 36 -3.23 4.94 12.09
CA PRO A 36 -3.89 5.61 10.97
C PRO A 36 -2.94 6.47 10.14
N ALA A 37 -1.92 7.08 10.76
CA ALA A 37 -0.95 7.89 10.02
C ALA A 37 -0.07 7.05 9.08
N VAL A 38 0.13 5.76 9.39
CA VAL A 38 0.84 4.84 8.49
C VAL A 38 -0.07 4.39 7.35
N VAL A 39 -1.35 4.15 7.64
CA VAL A 39 -2.36 3.83 6.61
C VAL A 39 -2.46 4.96 5.60
N ASP A 40 -2.72 6.18 6.08
CA ASP A 40 -2.85 7.38 5.23
C ASP A 40 -1.61 7.60 4.36
N ARG A 41 -0.42 7.40 4.94
CA ARG A 41 0.85 7.56 4.22
C ARG A 41 1.06 6.51 3.13
N VAL A 42 0.71 5.25 3.39
CA VAL A 42 0.81 4.19 2.38
C VAL A 42 -0.22 4.38 1.27
N GLU A 43 -1.43 4.84 1.61
CA GLU A 43 -2.45 5.20 0.63
C GLU A 43 -2.03 6.38 -0.24
N GLU A 44 -1.50 7.46 0.35
CA GLU A 44 -0.98 8.60 -0.39
C GLU A 44 0.13 8.16 -1.37
N TYR A 45 1.03 7.27 -0.94
CA TYR A 45 2.03 6.67 -1.82
C TYR A 45 1.38 5.92 -3.00
N PHE A 46 0.29 5.17 -2.80
CA PHE A 46 -0.43 4.52 -3.91
C PHE A 46 -1.02 5.53 -4.88
N LEU A 47 -1.61 6.61 -4.38
CA LEU A 47 -2.14 7.69 -5.22
C LEU A 47 -1.03 8.36 -6.03
N VAL A 48 0.07 8.76 -5.37
CA VAL A 48 1.24 9.39 -6.02
C VAL A 48 1.86 8.45 -7.05
N SER A 49 2.01 7.17 -6.75
CA SER A 49 2.56 6.20 -7.71
C SER A 49 1.68 6.03 -8.96
N SER A 50 0.37 6.26 -8.83
CA SER A 50 -0.62 6.09 -9.89
C SER A 50 -0.70 7.27 -10.88
N VAL A 51 -0.13 8.44 -10.56
CA VAL A 51 -0.16 9.61 -11.47
C VAL A 51 0.81 9.48 -12.66
N ARG A 52 1.72 8.48 -12.63
CA ARG A 52 2.57 8.15 -13.76
C ARG A 52 1.90 7.09 -14.62
N CYS A 53 1.72 7.39 -15.91
CA CYS A 53 1.12 6.44 -16.85
C CYS A 53 2.02 5.20 -17.01
N SER A 54 1.46 4.01 -16.80
CA SER A 54 2.17 2.74 -16.97
C SER A 54 2.63 2.47 -18.41
N ASP A 55 1.96 3.07 -19.40
CA ASP A 55 2.18 2.76 -20.81
C ASP A 55 3.27 3.63 -21.45
N CYS A 56 3.24 4.95 -21.22
CA CYS A 56 4.21 5.90 -21.78
C CYS A 56 5.26 6.37 -20.77
N GLY A 57 5.00 6.23 -19.47
CA GLY A 57 5.88 6.66 -18.40
C GLY A 57 5.83 8.15 -18.06
N ASP A 58 4.93 8.93 -18.65
CA ASP A 58 4.75 10.37 -18.41
C ASP A 58 3.78 10.66 -17.24
N LEU A 59 3.91 11.86 -16.65
CA LEU A 59 3.05 12.35 -15.55
C LEU A 59 1.77 13.01 -16.09
N HIS A 60 0.90 12.21 -16.66
CA HIS A 60 -0.45 12.65 -17.03
C HIS A 60 -1.53 11.64 -16.60
N GLY A 61 -1.15 10.69 -15.74
CA GLY A 61 -2.13 9.80 -15.12
C GLY A 61 -3.02 10.61 -14.19
N THR A 62 -4.32 10.30 -14.23
CA THR A 62 -5.24 10.74 -13.19
C THR A 62 -5.64 9.51 -12.37
N VAL A 63 -5.77 9.69 -11.06
CA VAL A 63 -6.23 8.64 -10.16
C VAL A 63 -7.49 9.13 -9.46
N THR A 64 -8.54 8.31 -9.45
CA THR A 64 -9.78 8.63 -8.74
C THR A 64 -9.87 7.78 -7.48
N HIS A 65 -10.00 8.43 -6.34
CA HIS A 65 -10.18 7.80 -5.03
C HIS A 65 -11.21 8.60 -4.25
N ASP A 66 -12.18 7.90 -3.63
CA ASP A 66 -13.32 8.51 -2.95
C ASP A 66 -14.10 9.56 -3.77
N GLY A 67 -14.18 9.34 -5.09
CA GLY A 67 -14.85 10.26 -6.02
C GLY A 67 -14.11 11.57 -6.27
N THR A 68 -12.90 11.72 -5.73
CA THR A 68 -11.97 12.82 -6.00
C THR A 68 -10.95 12.37 -7.04
N GLU A 69 -10.76 13.18 -8.07
CA GLU A 69 -9.70 12.97 -9.06
C GLU A 69 -8.44 13.72 -8.64
N TYR A 70 -7.31 13.03 -8.67
CA TYR A 70 -5.99 13.56 -8.34
C TYR A 70 -5.07 13.47 -9.56
N THR A 71 -4.18 14.46 -9.66
CA THR A 71 -3.15 14.61 -10.67
C THR A 71 -1.79 14.84 -10.01
N ALA A 72 -0.71 14.83 -10.79
CA ALA A 72 0.62 15.17 -10.30
C ALA A 72 0.67 16.57 -9.64
N GLU A 73 -0.11 17.53 -10.15
CA GLU A 73 -0.15 18.90 -9.61
C GLU A 73 -0.72 18.95 -8.19
N ASP A 74 -1.68 18.08 -7.86
CA ASP A 74 -2.30 18.01 -6.53
C ASP A 74 -1.30 17.54 -5.47
N PHE A 75 -0.29 16.77 -5.87
CA PHE A 75 0.83 16.33 -5.02
C PHE A 75 2.05 17.27 -5.09
N GLY A 76 1.95 18.40 -5.80
CA GLY A 76 3.07 19.33 -5.98
C GLY A 76 4.21 18.77 -6.84
N ILE A 77 3.94 17.77 -7.68
CA ILE A 77 4.92 17.11 -8.54
C ILE A 77 4.91 17.76 -9.92
N ASP A 78 6.02 18.41 -10.28
CA ASP A 78 6.17 19.18 -11.52
C ASP A 78 6.98 18.46 -12.61
N SER A 79 7.58 17.31 -12.28
CA SER A 79 8.56 16.64 -13.13
C SER A 79 8.70 15.15 -12.77
N LEU A 80 9.08 14.34 -13.76
CA LEU A 80 9.37 12.91 -13.56
C LEU A 80 10.50 12.68 -12.54
N ASP A 81 11.53 13.52 -12.57
CA ASP A 81 12.62 13.48 -11.59
C ASP A 81 12.16 13.89 -10.19
N GLY A 82 11.15 14.77 -10.07
CA GLY A 82 10.48 15.08 -8.81
C GLY A 82 9.71 13.88 -8.28
N TRP A 83 8.87 13.29 -9.13
CA TRP A 83 8.07 12.11 -8.82
C TRP A 83 8.92 10.93 -8.36
N GLN A 84 10.01 10.61 -9.08
CA GLN A 84 10.87 9.49 -8.74
C GLN A 84 11.55 9.72 -7.38
N ARG A 85 12.02 10.94 -7.09
CA ARG A 85 12.62 11.26 -5.80
C ARG A 85 11.64 11.15 -4.64
N GLU A 86 10.39 11.54 -4.86
CA GLU A 86 9.31 11.39 -3.89
C GLU A 86 9.08 9.92 -3.58
N LEU A 87 8.89 9.08 -4.61
CA LEU A 87 8.73 7.65 -4.41
C LEU A 87 9.95 7.00 -3.75
N ASP A 88 11.17 7.36 -4.16
CA ASP A 88 12.39 6.79 -3.57
C ASP A 88 12.49 7.11 -2.06
N ALA A 89 12.07 8.31 -1.65
CA ALA A 89 12.05 8.72 -0.25
C ALA A 89 11.00 7.95 0.56
N GLU A 90 9.79 7.80 0.01
CA GLU A 90 8.72 7.03 0.64
C GLU A 90 9.06 5.55 0.73
N GLU A 91 9.59 4.94 -0.34
CA GLU A 91 10.03 3.55 -0.32
C GLU A 91 11.18 3.32 0.67
N ALA A 92 12.11 4.27 0.80
CA ALA A 92 13.17 4.20 1.81
C ALA A 92 12.58 4.21 3.22
N TRP A 93 11.62 5.09 3.49
CA TRP A 93 10.90 5.12 4.76
C TRP A 93 10.16 3.80 5.03
N MET A 94 9.46 3.24 4.03
CA MET A 94 8.73 1.97 4.18
C MET A 94 9.66 0.77 4.46
N ARG A 95 10.86 0.74 3.87
CA ARG A 95 11.89 -0.26 4.18
C ARG A 95 12.38 -0.16 5.62
N GLU A 96 12.45 1.05 6.18
CA GLU A 96 12.82 1.26 7.58
C GLU A 96 11.67 0.92 8.54
N HIS A 97 10.42 0.94 8.07
CA HIS A 97 9.20 0.76 8.87
C HIS A 97 8.37 -0.46 8.43
N THR A 98 9.02 -1.52 7.92
CA THR A 98 8.36 -2.66 7.27
C THR A 98 7.23 -3.28 8.09
N GLU A 99 7.43 -3.52 9.38
CA GLU A 99 6.39 -4.13 10.24
C GLU A 99 5.14 -3.24 10.36
N ALA A 100 5.33 -1.93 10.56
CA ALA A 100 4.23 -0.98 10.64
C ALA A 100 3.49 -0.88 9.29
N VAL A 101 4.24 -0.88 8.18
CA VAL A 101 3.66 -0.88 6.83
C VAL A 101 2.86 -2.16 6.60
N GLU A 102 3.40 -3.34 6.91
CA GLU A 102 2.69 -4.62 6.75
C GLU A 102 1.36 -4.67 7.53
N HIS A 103 1.32 -4.06 8.71
CA HIS A 103 0.11 -3.92 9.52
C HIS A 103 -0.91 -2.93 8.93
N ALA A 104 -0.46 -1.95 8.16
CA ALA A 104 -1.32 -0.96 7.51
C ALA A 104 -1.93 -1.44 6.17
N LEU A 105 -1.45 -2.57 5.61
CA LEU A 105 -1.94 -3.09 4.33
C LEU A 105 -3.36 -3.70 4.36
N PRO A 106 -3.83 -4.40 5.43
CA PRO A 106 -5.16 -5.01 5.42
C PRO A 106 -6.33 -4.06 5.16
N PRO A 107 -6.41 -2.87 5.79
CA PRO A 107 -7.45 -1.88 5.47
C PRO A 107 -7.45 -1.46 3.99
N LEU A 108 -6.28 -1.39 3.36
CA LEU A 108 -6.11 -0.95 1.98
C LEU A 108 -6.36 -2.08 0.96
N ALA A 109 -6.55 -3.32 1.40
CA ALA A 109 -6.53 -4.49 0.52
C ALA A 109 -7.74 -4.65 -0.38
N GLU A 110 -8.88 -4.06 -0.01
CA GLU A 110 -10.08 -4.06 -0.85
C GLU A 110 -9.91 -3.13 -2.05
N GLU A 111 -9.37 -1.93 -1.82
CA GLU A 111 -9.25 -0.90 -2.85
C GLU A 111 -7.96 -1.00 -3.67
N TRP A 112 -6.86 -1.43 -3.03
CA TRP A 112 -5.52 -1.40 -3.61
C TRP A 112 -4.82 -2.78 -3.68
N PRO A 113 -5.49 -3.87 -4.09
CA PRO A 113 -4.89 -5.20 -4.03
C PRO A 113 -3.62 -5.32 -4.89
N GLN A 114 -3.60 -4.67 -6.05
CA GLN A 114 -2.45 -4.70 -6.97
C GLN A 114 -1.28 -3.86 -6.47
N SER A 115 -1.55 -2.69 -5.89
CA SER A 115 -0.52 -1.81 -5.33
C SER A 115 0.15 -2.44 -4.11
N ILE A 116 -0.61 -3.14 -3.27
CA ILE A 116 -0.08 -3.93 -2.15
C ILE A 116 0.84 -5.04 -2.64
N ASP A 117 0.43 -5.78 -3.68
CA ASP A 117 1.26 -6.85 -4.23
C ASP A 117 2.57 -6.31 -4.82
N ALA A 118 2.50 -5.18 -5.53
CA ALA A 118 3.66 -4.47 -6.05
C ALA A 118 4.59 -4.04 -4.89
N LEU A 119 4.07 -3.30 -3.90
CA LEU A 119 4.79 -2.84 -2.72
C LEU A 119 5.52 -3.98 -2.01
N ARG A 120 4.83 -5.10 -1.77
CA ARG A 120 5.41 -6.30 -1.16
C ARG A 120 6.47 -6.99 -2.02
N SER A 121 6.52 -6.74 -3.32
CA SER A 121 7.48 -7.39 -4.23
C SER A 121 8.71 -6.55 -4.51
N THR A 122 8.59 -5.23 -4.40
CA THR A 122 9.65 -4.28 -4.79
C THR A 122 10.23 -3.52 -3.59
N VAL A 123 9.47 -3.37 -2.51
CA VAL A 123 9.86 -2.56 -1.35
C VAL A 123 10.05 -3.40 -0.09
N LEU A 124 9.08 -4.25 0.26
CA LEU A 124 9.10 -5.11 1.46
C LEU A 124 9.72 -6.48 1.17
#